data_AF-A0A671EIB0-F1
#
_entry.id   AF-A0A671EIB0-F1
#
_cell.length_a   1.000
_cell.length_b   1.000
_cell.length_c   1.000
_cell.angle_alpha   90.00
_cell.angle_beta   90.00
_cell.angle_gamma   90.00
#
_symmetry.space_group_name_H-M   'P 1'
#
loop_
_entity.id
_entity.type
_entity.pdbx_description
1 polymer ?
#
loop_
_entity_poly.entity_id
_entity_poly.type
_entity_poly.pdbx_seq_one_letter_code
_entity_poly.pdbx_strand_id
1 'polypeptide(L)'
;MTLAAYKEKMKELPLVSLFCSCFLADPLNKSSYKYEGWCGRQCRRKDQSQRKDSADWRERREQADTVDLNWCVISDMEVIELNKCTSGQSFEVILKPPSFDGVPEFNASLPRRRDPSLEEIQKKLEAAEERRKYQEAELLKHLAEKREHEREVIQKAIEENNNFIKMAKEKLAQKMESNKENREAHLAAMLERLQEKVSSLGSERRLLGLFLLWQVMDLYSISGSKQPQAGMGVLLSGWVLNEFHGMVWEVIDKKH
;
A
#
# COMPACT_ATOMS: atom_id res chain seq x y z
N MET A 1 -20.57 -2.84 -29.24
CA MET A 1 -19.98 -1.61 -28.67
C MET A 1 -20.56 -0.43 -29.42
N THR A 2 -21.42 0.38 -28.79
CA THR A 2 -21.98 1.58 -29.45
C THR A 2 -20.87 2.61 -29.64
N LEU A 3 -20.92 3.39 -30.73
CA LEU A 3 -19.94 4.46 -31.00
C LEU A 3 -19.78 5.43 -29.82
N ALA A 4 -20.86 5.65 -29.07
CA ALA A 4 -20.84 6.45 -27.84
C ALA A 4 -19.94 5.84 -26.75
N ALA A 5 -20.07 4.55 -26.48
CA ALA A 5 -19.27 3.85 -25.46
C ALA A 5 -17.78 3.76 -25.84
N TYR A 6 -17.47 3.59 -27.13
CA TYR A 6 -16.09 3.65 -27.63
C TYR A 6 -15.47 5.04 -27.46
N LYS A 7 -16.24 6.11 -27.73
CA LYS A 7 -15.78 7.49 -27.60
C LYS A 7 -15.51 7.89 -26.14
N GLU A 8 -16.28 7.36 -25.20
CA GLU A 8 -16.08 7.59 -23.77
C GLU A 8 -14.82 6.89 -23.26
N LYS A 9 -14.59 5.64 -23.68
CA LYS A 9 -13.38 4.88 -23.34
C LYS A 9 -12.09 5.48 -23.91
N MET A 10 -12.17 6.14 -25.06
CA MET A 10 -11.03 6.85 -25.66
C MET A 10 -10.63 8.14 -24.93
N LYS A 11 -11.50 8.69 -24.07
CA LYS A 11 -11.20 9.87 -23.23
C LYS A 11 -10.47 9.51 -21.93
N GLU A 12 -10.53 8.25 -21.49
CA GLU A 12 -9.92 7.78 -20.23
C GLU A 12 -8.44 7.36 -20.38
N LEU A 13 -7.90 7.34 -21.59
CA LEU A 13 -6.49 7.03 -21.85
C LEU A 13 -5.61 8.29 -21.74
N PRO A 14 -4.37 8.20 -21.22
CA PRO A 14 -3.46 9.34 -21.01
C PRO A 14 -2.79 9.81 -22.33
N LEU A 15 -3.52 9.76 -23.45
CA LEU A 15 -3.07 10.15 -24.79
C LEU A 15 -3.80 11.41 -25.32
N VAL A 16 -4.46 12.15 -24.42
CA VAL A 16 -5.23 13.37 -24.74
C VAL A 16 -4.37 14.50 -25.35
N SER A 17 -3.03 14.38 -25.30
CA SER A 17 -2.10 15.33 -25.92
C SER A 17 -1.75 15.03 -27.39
N LEU A 18 -2.11 13.85 -27.93
CA LEU A 18 -1.68 13.42 -29.28
C LEU A 18 -2.78 13.47 -30.35
N PHE A 19 -4.05 13.58 -29.97
CA PHE A 19 -5.13 13.61 -30.94
C PHE A 19 -5.53 15.05 -31.27
N CYS A 20 -5.40 15.37 -32.55
CA CYS A 20 -5.76 16.61 -33.23
C CYS A 20 -7.01 17.29 -32.62
N SER A 21 -6.99 18.64 -32.58
CA SER A 21 -8.04 19.55 -32.09
C SER A 21 -9.45 19.33 -32.65
N CYS A 22 -9.63 18.39 -33.57
CA CYS A 22 -10.91 17.99 -34.14
C CYS A 22 -11.79 17.14 -33.20
N PHE A 23 -11.26 16.52 -32.13
CA PHE A 23 -12.05 15.64 -31.25
C PHE A 23 -12.60 16.29 -29.98
N LEU A 24 -12.06 17.44 -29.57
CA LEU A 24 -12.50 18.23 -28.42
C LEU A 24 -12.89 19.64 -28.87
N ALA A 25 -13.94 19.74 -29.69
CA ALA A 25 -14.64 21.01 -29.83
C ALA A 25 -15.63 21.13 -28.67
N ASP A 26 -15.18 21.67 -27.53
CA ASP A 26 -16.10 22.14 -26.49
C ASP A 26 -16.84 23.38 -27.03
N PRO A 27 -18.19 23.40 -27.07
CA PRO A 27 -18.94 24.52 -27.61
C PRO A 27 -19.05 25.73 -26.64
N LEU A 28 -18.29 25.77 -25.55
CA LEU A 28 -18.53 26.70 -24.44
C LEU A 28 -17.25 27.28 -23.83
N ASN A 29 -16.49 28.07 -24.61
CA ASN A 29 -15.74 29.20 -24.03
C ASN A 29 -15.27 30.19 -25.11
N LYS A 30 -16.07 31.21 -25.42
CA LYS A 30 -15.56 32.40 -26.10
C LYS A 30 -14.93 33.30 -25.05
N SER A 31 -13.64 33.11 -24.77
CA SER A 31 -12.83 34.18 -24.19
C SER A 31 -12.12 34.93 -25.32
N SER A 32 -12.38 36.23 -25.35
CA SER A 32 -11.77 37.19 -26.24
C SER A 32 -10.26 37.26 -25.99
N TYR A 33 -9.46 36.58 -26.82
CA TYR A 33 -8.05 36.94 -26.97
C TYR A 33 -7.71 37.03 -28.46
N LYS A 34 -7.33 38.23 -28.86
CA LYS A 34 -7.05 38.64 -30.24
C LYS A 34 -5.61 38.23 -30.59
N TYR A 35 -5.46 37.27 -31.50
CA TYR A 35 -4.19 37.02 -32.18
C TYR A 35 -4.45 37.09 -33.70
N GLU A 36 -3.84 38.07 -34.36
CA GLU A 36 -3.99 38.27 -35.80
C GLU A 36 -3.08 37.29 -36.56
N GLY A 37 -3.61 36.11 -36.86
CA GLY A 37 -3.05 35.21 -37.87
C GLY A 37 -3.55 35.64 -39.25
N TRP A 38 -2.67 36.30 -40.01
CA TRP A 38 -2.86 36.60 -41.43
C TRP A 38 -3.09 35.31 -42.22
N CYS A 39 -4.35 35.01 -42.54
CA CYS A 39 -4.74 34.11 -43.62
C CYS A 39 -5.66 34.89 -44.56
N GLY A 40 -5.05 35.68 -45.45
CA GLY A 40 -5.75 36.52 -46.42
C GLY A 40 -6.23 35.75 -47.64
N ARG A 41 -7.27 34.93 -47.51
CA ARG A 41 -8.19 34.59 -48.61
C ARG A 41 -9.58 35.02 -48.20
N GLN A 42 -9.87 36.30 -48.38
CA GLN A 42 -11.16 36.87 -48.04
C GLN A 42 -12.10 36.84 -49.25
N CYS A 43 -12.98 35.84 -49.27
CA CYS A 43 -14.25 35.95 -49.98
C CYS A 43 -15.09 37.05 -49.30
N ARG A 44 -15.00 38.28 -49.79
CA ARG A 44 -15.90 39.38 -49.41
C ARG A 44 -17.01 39.47 -50.46
N ARG A 45 -18.18 38.89 -50.17
CA ARG A 45 -19.43 39.33 -50.82
C ARG A 45 -19.66 40.78 -50.37
N LYS A 46 -19.43 41.74 -51.27
CA LYS A 46 -19.86 43.13 -51.11
C LYS A 46 -21.19 43.28 -51.83
N ASP A 47 -22.12 43.95 -51.15
CA ASP A 47 -23.46 44.27 -51.58
C ASP A 47 -23.51 45.03 -52.91
N GLN A 48 -24.58 44.77 -53.65
CA GLN A 48 -24.98 45.47 -54.87
C GLN A 48 -25.56 46.84 -54.52
N SER A 49 -24.72 47.84 -54.32
CA SER A 49 -25.13 49.24 -54.49
C SER A 49 -23.89 50.09 -54.69
N GLN A 50 -23.97 51.02 -55.63
CA GLN A 50 -22.88 51.85 -56.19
C GLN A 50 -22.10 51.20 -57.35
N ARG A 51 -22.86 50.78 -58.36
CA ARG A 51 -22.48 50.94 -59.76
C ARG A 51 -22.75 52.40 -60.18
N LYS A 52 -21.68 53.15 -60.43
CA LYS A 52 -21.52 54.50 -61.02
C LYS A 52 -20.29 55.04 -60.28
N ASP A 53 -19.08 54.82 -60.75
CA ASP A 53 -18.51 55.45 -61.94
C ASP A 53 -17.64 54.46 -62.73
N SER A 54 -18.14 54.05 -63.90
CA SER A 54 -17.44 53.17 -64.82
C SER A 54 -17.55 53.75 -66.22
N ALA A 55 -16.67 54.70 -66.53
CA ALA A 55 -16.32 55.07 -67.89
C ALA A 55 -14.94 55.73 -67.94
N ASP A 56 -13.93 55.12 -67.30
CA ASP A 56 -12.53 55.57 -67.44
C ASP A 56 -11.53 54.41 -67.23
N TRP A 57 -11.76 53.30 -67.93
CA TRP A 57 -10.79 52.18 -68.00
C TRP A 57 -10.15 52.05 -69.38
N ARG A 58 -10.67 52.77 -70.38
CA ARG A 58 -10.16 52.76 -71.76
C ARG A 58 -9.09 53.83 -71.94
N GLU A 59 -9.28 55.02 -71.37
CA GLU A 59 -8.32 56.15 -71.43
C GLU A 59 -7.05 55.87 -70.59
N ARG A 60 -7.19 55.24 -69.42
CA ARG A 60 -6.04 54.74 -68.63
C ARG A 60 -5.22 53.67 -69.34
N ARG A 61 -5.82 52.91 -70.27
CA ARG A 61 -5.11 51.86 -71.02
C ARG A 61 -4.24 52.47 -72.12
N GLU A 62 -4.72 53.52 -72.78
CA GLU A 62 -3.92 54.29 -73.75
C GLU A 62 -2.74 55.03 -73.10
N GLN A 63 -2.86 55.45 -71.83
CA GLN A 63 -1.72 55.99 -71.06
C GLN A 63 -0.76 54.91 -70.53
N ALA A 64 -1.20 53.65 -70.41
CA ALA A 64 -0.35 52.53 -69.97
C ALA A 64 0.43 51.86 -71.12
N ASP A 65 0.06 52.12 -72.37
CA ASP A 65 0.72 51.57 -73.58
C ASP A 65 1.79 52.50 -74.17
N THR A 66 2.05 53.66 -73.55
CA THR A 66 3.28 54.43 -73.81
C THR A 66 4.38 53.95 -72.87
N VAL A 67 4.97 52.82 -73.22
CA VAL A 67 6.27 52.43 -72.65
C VAL A 67 7.27 53.50 -73.09
N ASP A 68 7.77 54.29 -72.15
CA ASP A 68 8.92 55.15 -72.39
C ASP A 68 10.11 54.25 -72.80
N LEU A 69 10.35 54.16 -74.11
CA LEU A 69 11.44 53.39 -74.70
C LEU A 69 12.82 53.95 -74.32
N ASN A 70 12.87 55.05 -73.56
CA ASN A 70 14.08 55.64 -73.02
C ASN A 70 14.59 54.98 -71.71
N TRP A 71 13.95 53.92 -71.19
CA TRP A 71 14.47 53.14 -70.04
C TRP A 71 15.17 51.82 -70.41
N CYS A 72 15.28 51.47 -71.70
CA CYS A 72 15.87 50.18 -72.11
C CYS A 72 17.21 50.34 -72.83
N VAL A 73 18.13 51.08 -72.21
CA VAL A 73 19.55 50.75 -72.33
C VAL A 73 19.92 50.06 -71.00
N ILE A 74 19.64 48.76 -70.87
CA ILE A 74 20.26 47.96 -69.81
C ILE A 74 21.73 47.83 -70.23
N SER A 75 22.55 48.83 -69.93
CA SER A 75 23.97 48.86 -70.30
C SER A 75 24.77 47.70 -69.69
N ASP A 76 24.21 47.01 -68.69
CA ASP A 76 24.91 46.03 -67.86
C ASP A 76 24.19 44.66 -67.77
N MET A 77 23.49 44.21 -68.83
CA MET A 77 22.93 42.84 -68.88
C MET A 77 24.05 41.83 -69.21
N GLU A 78 24.48 41.06 -68.21
CA GLU A 78 25.49 40.02 -68.38
C GLU A 78 24.83 38.64 -68.43
N VAL A 79 25.13 37.85 -69.47
CA VAL A 79 24.62 36.49 -69.64
C VAL A 79 25.81 35.52 -69.62
N ILE A 80 25.89 34.70 -68.59
CA ILE A 80 26.90 33.66 -68.44
C ILE A 80 26.27 32.34 -68.89
N GLU A 81 26.74 31.76 -70.00
CA GLU A 81 26.28 30.45 -70.44
C GLU A 81 26.80 29.36 -69.49
N LEU A 82 25.92 28.49 -68.97
CA LEU A 82 26.32 27.39 -68.08
C LEU A 82 26.49 26.09 -68.86
N ASN A 83 25.38 25.54 -69.38
CA ASN A 83 25.38 24.22 -70.01
C ASN A 83 24.44 24.16 -71.20
N LYS A 84 24.83 23.38 -72.21
CA LYS A 84 23.99 23.06 -73.38
C LYS A 84 23.91 21.55 -73.51
N CYS A 85 22.70 21.01 -73.51
CA CYS A 85 22.43 19.59 -73.74
C CYS A 85 21.42 19.42 -74.87
N THR A 86 21.18 18.18 -75.29
CA THR A 86 20.25 17.86 -76.39
C THR A 86 18.80 18.27 -76.09
N SER A 87 18.43 18.36 -74.81
CA SER A 87 17.09 18.75 -74.37
C SER A 87 16.95 20.24 -74.03
N GLY A 88 18.02 21.03 -74.05
CA GLY A 88 17.93 22.46 -73.74
C GLY A 88 19.26 23.13 -73.43
N GLN A 89 19.17 24.42 -73.09
CA GLN A 89 20.32 25.26 -72.74
C GLN A 89 20.01 26.02 -71.45
N SER A 90 21.00 26.18 -70.58
CA SER A 90 20.90 26.98 -69.36
C SER A 90 21.99 28.04 -69.31
N PHE A 91 21.62 29.21 -68.81
CA PHE A 91 22.48 30.36 -68.64
C PHE A 91 22.02 31.17 -67.43
N GLU A 92 22.94 31.88 -66.81
CA GLU A 92 22.70 32.80 -65.70
C GLU A 92 22.67 34.23 -66.26
N VAL A 93 21.64 34.99 -65.89
CA VAL A 93 21.50 36.40 -66.33
C VAL A 93 21.65 37.29 -65.11
N ILE A 94 22.66 38.14 -65.12
CA ILE A 94 22.92 39.13 -64.08
C ILE A 94 22.51 40.50 -64.64
N LEU A 95 21.43 41.04 -64.09
CA LEU A 95 20.92 42.37 -64.46
C LEU A 95 21.57 43.50 -63.65
N LYS A 96 22.14 43.15 -62.50
CA LYS A 96 22.86 44.05 -61.59
C LYS A 96 23.86 43.23 -60.78
N PRO A 97 25.15 43.58 -60.76
CA PRO A 97 26.13 42.87 -59.94
C PRO A 97 25.76 42.99 -58.46
N PRO A 98 26.11 41.99 -57.64
CA PRO A 98 25.84 42.02 -56.20
C PRO A 98 26.42 43.32 -55.61
N SER A 99 25.64 44.00 -54.77
CA SER A 99 26.05 45.31 -54.21
C SER A 99 27.18 45.21 -53.16
N PHE A 100 27.60 43.98 -52.84
CA PHE A 100 28.66 43.64 -51.92
C PHE A 100 29.44 42.47 -52.53
N ASP A 101 30.73 42.67 -52.81
CA ASP A 101 31.62 41.66 -53.39
C ASP A 101 32.03 40.56 -52.38
N GLY A 102 31.53 40.62 -51.14
CA GLY A 102 31.75 39.61 -50.13
C GLY A 102 30.68 38.52 -50.14
N VAL A 103 31.08 37.31 -49.74
CA VAL A 103 30.19 36.19 -49.46
C VAL A 103 29.10 36.64 -48.46
N PRO A 104 27.82 36.26 -48.64
CA PRO A 104 26.78 36.58 -47.66
C PRO A 104 27.21 36.10 -46.27
N GLU A 105 27.42 37.02 -45.33
CA GLU A 105 27.77 36.73 -43.95
C GLU A 105 26.53 36.26 -43.16
N PHE A 106 25.84 35.26 -43.71
CA PHE A 106 24.67 34.67 -43.06
C PHE A 106 25.15 33.64 -42.03
N ASN A 107 25.28 34.09 -40.78
CA ASN A 107 25.48 33.27 -39.57
C ASN A 107 26.82 32.52 -39.49
N ALA A 108 27.95 33.21 -39.58
CA ALA A 108 29.23 32.66 -39.11
C ALA A 108 29.29 32.48 -37.57
N SER A 109 28.31 33.01 -36.82
CA SER A 109 28.22 32.98 -35.36
C SER A 109 27.34 31.85 -34.80
N LEU A 110 26.65 31.08 -35.64
CA LEU A 110 26.05 29.81 -35.21
C LEU A 110 27.06 28.70 -35.51
N PRO A 111 27.66 28.04 -34.49
CA PRO A 111 28.44 26.85 -34.73
C PRO A 111 27.58 25.90 -35.55
N ARG A 112 28.08 25.45 -36.73
CA ARG A 112 27.46 24.32 -37.42
C ARG A 112 27.33 23.21 -36.39
N ARG A 113 26.10 22.93 -35.95
CA ARG A 113 25.82 21.82 -35.06
C ARG A 113 26.38 20.60 -35.78
N ARG A 114 27.33 19.91 -35.15
CA ARG A 114 27.84 18.65 -35.70
C ARG A 114 26.64 17.73 -35.85
N ASP A 115 26.54 17.11 -37.02
CA ASP A 115 25.53 16.08 -37.22
C ASP A 115 25.79 14.95 -36.20
N PRO A 116 24.76 14.52 -35.44
CA PRO A 116 24.95 13.50 -34.42
C PRO A 116 25.55 12.23 -35.02
N SER A 117 26.53 11.63 -34.31
CA SER A 117 27.08 10.34 -34.74
C SER A 117 26.02 9.24 -34.59
N LEU A 118 26.19 8.13 -35.33
CA LEU A 118 25.29 6.97 -35.23
C LEU A 118 25.15 6.48 -33.78
N GLU A 119 26.24 6.52 -33.03
CA GLU A 119 26.31 6.07 -31.64
C GLU A 119 25.56 7.01 -30.68
N GLU A 120 25.62 8.32 -30.92
CA GLU A 120 24.82 9.30 -30.17
C GLU A 120 23.31 9.13 -30.44
N ILE A 121 22.94 8.77 -31.67
CA ILE A 121 21.55 8.48 -32.05
C ILE A 121 21.08 7.20 -31.37
N GLN A 122 21.86 6.11 -31.44
CA GLN A 122 21.55 4.85 -30.78
C GLN A 122 21.39 5.03 -29.27
N LYS A 123 22.33 5.71 -28.62
CA LYS A 123 22.25 6.01 -27.19
C LYS A 123 20.98 6.77 -26.79
N LYS A 124 20.51 7.70 -27.63
CA LYS A 124 19.24 8.42 -27.38
C LYS A 124 18.01 7.53 -27.52
N LEU A 125 18.04 6.59 -28.48
CA LEU A 125 16.96 5.62 -28.68
C LEU A 125 16.91 4.62 -27.52
N GLU A 126 18.06 4.07 -27.11
CA GLU A 126 18.19 3.17 -25.97
C GLU A 126 17.74 3.86 -24.67
N ALA A 127 18.16 5.11 -24.43
CA ALA A 127 17.70 5.86 -23.27
C ALA A 127 16.17 6.06 -23.26
N ALA A 128 15.54 6.21 -24.43
CA ALA A 128 14.09 6.27 -24.54
C ALA A 128 13.41 4.92 -24.31
N GLU A 129 14.05 3.82 -24.73
CA GLU A 129 13.59 2.47 -24.46
C GLU A 129 13.68 2.11 -22.98
N GLU A 130 14.79 2.42 -22.32
CA GLU A 130 14.96 2.19 -20.89
C GLU A 130 13.94 2.98 -20.06
N ARG A 131 13.57 4.20 -20.48
CA ARG A 131 12.46 4.93 -19.85
C ARG A 131 11.11 4.23 -19.99
N ARG A 132 10.83 3.60 -21.15
CA ARG A 132 9.61 2.81 -21.34
C ARG A 132 9.61 1.55 -20.49
N LYS A 133 10.72 0.80 -20.51
CA LYS A 133 10.90 -0.41 -19.69
C LYS A 133 10.79 -0.10 -18.20
N TYR A 134 11.35 1.01 -17.75
CA TYR A 134 11.25 1.44 -16.36
C TYR A 134 9.79 1.70 -15.95
N GLN A 135 9.02 2.42 -16.78
CA GLN A 135 7.60 2.67 -16.51
C GLN A 135 6.79 1.36 -16.47
N GLU A 136 7.07 0.43 -17.40
CA GLU A 136 6.43 -0.88 -17.41
C GLU A 136 6.80 -1.70 -16.18
N ALA A 137 8.07 -1.72 -15.79
CA ALA A 137 8.56 -2.42 -14.61
C ALA A 137 7.93 -1.87 -13.32
N GLU A 138 7.82 -0.55 -13.16
CA GLU A 138 7.15 0.05 -12.01
C GLU A 138 5.65 -0.30 -11.97
N LEU A 139 4.97 -0.31 -13.12
CA LEU A 139 3.59 -0.77 -13.20
C LEU A 139 3.45 -2.25 -12.80
N LEU A 140 4.32 -3.11 -13.33
CA LEU A 140 4.33 -4.54 -13.01
C LEU A 140 4.63 -4.77 -11.52
N LYS A 141 5.54 -4.00 -10.94
CA LYS A 141 5.84 -4.04 -9.50
C LYS A 141 4.60 -3.72 -8.67
N HIS A 142 3.88 -2.63 -8.96
CA HIS A 142 2.64 -2.30 -8.26
C HIS A 142 1.55 -3.36 -8.44
N LEU A 143 1.48 -4.01 -9.61
CA LEU A 143 0.56 -5.13 -9.82
C LEU A 143 0.98 -6.36 -9.00
N ALA A 144 2.27 -6.65 -8.89
CA ALA A 144 2.79 -7.73 -8.06
C ALA A 144 2.52 -7.49 -6.57
N GLU A 145 2.75 -6.27 -6.08
CA GLU A 145 2.40 -5.84 -4.71
C GLU A 145 0.91 -6.05 -4.42
N LYS A 146 0.02 -5.70 -5.35
CA LYS A 146 -1.43 -5.96 -5.20
C LYS A 146 -1.76 -7.44 -5.14
N ARG A 147 -1.13 -8.27 -5.98
CA ARG A 147 -1.31 -9.73 -5.93
C ARG A 147 -0.82 -10.33 -4.62
N GLU A 148 0.25 -9.78 -4.05
CA GLU A 148 0.76 -10.18 -2.75
C GLU A 148 -0.22 -9.82 -1.63
N HIS A 149 -0.71 -8.58 -1.63
CA HIS A 149 -1.72 -8.15 -0.68
C HIS A 149 -3.00 -9.01 -0.73
N GLU A 150 -3.47 -9.38 -1.92
CA GLU A 150 -4.60 -10.31 -2.07
C GLU A 150 -4.33 -11.66 -1.39
N ARG A 151 -3.11 -12.20 -1.52
CA ARG A 151 -2.71 -13.44 -0.83
C ARG A 151 -2.65 -13.25 0.68
N GLU A 152 -2.09 -12.15 1.17
CA GLU A 152 -2.02 -11.82 2.59
C GLU A 152 -3.41 -11.72 3.22
N VAL A 153 -4.37 -11.09 2.54
CA VAL A 153 -5.75 -10.97 3.03
C VAL A 153 -6.40 -12.34 3.18
N ILE A 154 -6.26 -13.22 2.20
CA ILE A 154 -6.79 -14.60 2.27
C ILE A 154 -6.11 -15.38 3.40
N GLN A 155 -4.78 -15.29 3.50
CA GLN A 155 -4.02 -15.97 4.53
C GLN A 155 -4.41 -15.49 5.93
N LYS A 156 -4.58 -14.19 6.12
CA LYS A 156 -4.99 -13.58 7.38
C LYS A 156 -6.39 -14.04 7.79
N ALA A 157 -7.34 -14.13 6.86
CA ALA A 157 -8.67 -14.64 7.16
C ALA A 157 -8.63 -16.10 7.65
N ILE A 158 -7.78 -16.95 7.05
CA ILE A 158 -7.58 -18.33 7.49
C ILE A 158 -6.94 -18.37 8.88
N GLU A 159 -5.91 -17.55 9.10
CA GLU A 159 -5.19 -17.47 10.37
C GLU A 159 -6.09 -17.00 11.52
N GLU A 160 -6.91 -15.98 11.30
CA GLU A 160 -7.87 -15.50 12.29
C GLU A 160 -8.92 -16.57 12.64
N ASN A 161 -9.43 -17.31 11.65
CA ASN A 161 -10.34 -18.42 11.90
C ASN A 161 -9.68 -19.54 12.72
N ASN A 162 -8.43 -19.89 12.39
CA ASN A 162 -7.67 -20.90 13.13
C ASN A 162 -7.39 -20.44 14.58
N ASN A 163 -7.07 -19.16 14.77
CA ASN A 163 -6.87 -18.56 16.09
C ASN A 163 -8.15 -18.57 16.92
N PHE A 164 -9.30 -18.28 16.30
CA PHE A 164 -10.59 -18.37 16.97
C PHE A 164 -10.88 -19.79 17.46
N ILE A 165 -10.69 -20.80 16.60
CA ILE A 165 -10.87 -22.21 16.95
C ILE A 165 -9.94 -22.61 18.10
N LYS A 166 -8.67 -22.22 18.02
CA LYS A 166 -7.66 -22.49 19.06
C LYS A 166 -8.06 -21.88 20.40
N MET A 167 -8.38 -20.59 20.43
CA MET A 167 -8.80 -19.90 21.66
C MET A 167 -10.09 -20.48 22.24
N ALA A 168 -11.05 -20.85 21.41
CA ALA A 168 -12.29 -21.49 21.85
C ALA A 168 -12.01 -22.85 22.50
N LYS A 169 -11.13 -23.65 21.89
CA LYS A 169 -10.71 -24.96 22.42
C LYS A 169 -9.98 -24.82 23.75
N GLU A 170 -9.03 -23.90 23.85
CA GLU A 170 -8.27 -23.65 25.08
C GLU A 170 -9.17 -23.16 26.21
N LYS A 171 -10.08 -22.21 25.94
CA LYS A 171 -11.05 -21.74 26.93
C LYS A 171 -11.97 -22.87 27.42
N LEU A 172 -12.44 -23.74 26.52
CA LEU A 172 -13.25 -24.88 26.91
C LEU A 172 -12.46 -25.84 27.81
N ALA A 173 -11.24 -26.20 27.41
CA ALA A 173 -10.37 -27.07 28.20
C ALA A 173 -10.11 -26.49 29.60
N GLN A 174 -9.80 -25.20 29.67
CA GLN A 174 -9.60 -24.50 30.94
C GLN A 174 -10.86 -24.53 31.82
N LYS A 175 -12.05 -24.30 31.25
CA LYS A 175 -13.30 -24.39 32.01
C LYS A 175 -13.60 -25.79 32.50
N MET A 176 -13.29 -26.81 31.71
CA MET A 176 -13.48 -28.20 32.13
C MET A 176 -12.54 -28.57 33.28
N GLU A 177 -11.27 -28.17 33.23
CA GLU A 177 -10.34 -28.44 34.32
C GLU A 177 -10.71 -27.67 35.58
N SER A 178 -11.02 -26.37 35.46
CA SER A 178 -11.48 -25.57 36.60
C SER A 178 -12.77 -26.13 37.21
N ASN A 179 -13.72 -26.61 36.40
CA ASN A 179 -14.93 -27.27 36.90
C ASN A 179 -14.60 -28.58 37.65
N LYS A 180 -13.68 -29.38 37.12
CA LYS A 180 -13.24 -30.64 37.73
C LYS A 180 -12.53 -30.39 39.06
N GLU A 181 -11.55 -29.49 39.09
CA GLU A 181 -10.85 -29.08 40.31
C GLU A 181 -11.82 -28.55 41.37
N ASN A 182 -12.78 -27.71 40.98
CA ASN A 182 -13.81 -27.21 41.90
C ASN A 182 -14.67 -28.35 42.48
N ARG A 183 -15.07 -29.32 41.64
CA ARG A 183 -15.83 -30.49 42.10
C ARG A 183 -15.01 -31.34 43.06
N GLU A 184 -13.75 -31.59 42.75
CA GLU A 184 -12.83 -32.36 43.60
C GLU A 184 -12.57 -31.65 44.93
N ALA A 185 -12.34 -30.33 44.91
CA ALA A 185 -12.17 -29.53 46.12
C ALA A 185 -13.44 -29.55 47.01
N HIS A 186 -14.63 -29.43 46.40
CA HIS A 186 -15.89 -29.53 47.15
C HIS A 186 -16.07 -30.91 47.78
N LEU A 187 -15.76 -31.99 47.05
CA LEU A 187 -15.83 -33.35 47.58
C LEU A 187 -14.79 -33.57 48.68
N ALA A 188 -13.56 -33.11 48.49
CA ALA A 188 -12.48 -33.20 49.48
C ALA A 188 -12.86 -32.47 50.78
N ALA A 189 -13.36 -31.24 50.69
CA ALA A 189 -13.81 -30.48 51.85
C ALA A 189 -15.00 -31.14 52.56
N MET A 190 -15.90 -31.80 51.82
CA MET A 190 -16.99 -32.57 52.42
C MET A 190 -16.47 -33.79 53.17
N LEU A 191 -15.54 -34.54 52.58
CA LEU A 191 -14.93 -35.73 53.18
C LEU A 191 -14.10 -35.39 54.42
N GLU A 192 -13.34 -34.29 54.39
CA GLU A 192 -12.54 -33.80 55.52
C GLU A 192 -13.42 -33.46 56.73
N ARG A 193 -14.53 -32.73 56.52
CA ARG A 193 -15.51 -32.43 57.59
C ARG A 193 -16.13 -33.68 58.21
N LEU A 194 -16.30 -34.75 57.41
CA LEU A 194 -16.78 -36.03 57.93
C LEU A 194 -15.69 -36.77 58.71
N GLN A 195 -14.44 -36.76 58.23
CA GLN A 195 -13.30 -37.36 58.91
C GLN A 195 -13.00 -36.68 60.26
N GLU A 196 -13.15 -35.36 60.36
CA GLU A 196 -13.01 -34.61 61.60
C GLU A 196 -14.09 -35.01 62.63
N LYS A 197 -15.34 -35.22 62.19
CA LYS A 197 -16.42 -35.75 63.05
C LYS A 197 -16.12 -37.16 63.56
N VAL A 198 -15.57 -38.03 62.74
CA VAL A 198 -15.16 -39.39 63.19
C VAL A 198 -13.99 -39.31 64.17
N SER A 199 -13.01 -38.44 63.91
CA SER A 199 -11.81 -38.27 64.74
C SER A 199 -12.12 -37.64 66.10
N SER A 200 -13.01 -36.65 66.14
CA SER A 200 -13.52 -36.04 67.37
C SER A 200 -14.27 -37.05 68.22
N LEU A 201 -15.23 -37.80 67.65
CA LEU A 201 -15.91 -38.89 68.36
C LEU A 201 -14.94 -39.97 68.88
N GLY A 202 -13.92 -40.33 68.10
CA GLY A 202 -12.88 -41.26 68.54
C GLY A 202 -11.99 -40.71 69.67
N SER A 203 -11.79 -39.39 69.71
CA SER A 203 -11.06 -38.71 70.78
C SER A 203 -11.92 -38.61 72.05
N GLU A 204 -13.20 -38.28 71.93
CA GLU A 204 -14.16 -38.29 73.05
C GLU A 204 -14.28 -39.68 73.68
N ARG A 205 -14.39 -40.75 72.87
CA ARG A 205 -14.39 -42.14 73.36
C ARG A 205 -13.10 -42.49 74.10
N ARG A 206 -11.94 -42.05 73.59
CA ARG A 206 -10.65 -42.25 74.27
C ARG A 206 -10.59 -41.51 75.60
N LEU A 207 -11.03 -40.26 75.66
CA LEU A 207 -11.09 -39.48 76.90
C LEU A 207 -12.02 -40.12 77.94
N LEU A 208 -13.20 -40.59 77.52
CA LEU A 208 -14.12 -41.32 78.41
C LEU A 208 -13.50 -42.63 78.92
N GLY A 209 -12.79 -43.36 78.05
CA GLY A 209 -12.05 -44.56 78.45
C GLY A 209 -10.98 -44.27 79.50
N LEU A 210 -10.20 -43.20 79.31
CA LEU A 210 -9.21 -42.74 80.29
C LEU A 210 -9.85 -42.30 81.61
N PHE A 211 -11.00 -41.61 81.57
CA PHE A 211 -11.74 -41.21 82.76
C PHE A 211 -12.25 -42.42 83.56
N LEU A 212 -12.82 -43.43 82.89
CA LEU A 212 -13.25 -44.66 83.53
C LEU A 212 -12.08 -45.44 84.15
N LEU A 213 -10.94 -45.50 83.44
CA LEU A 213 -9.72 -46.12 83.98
C LEU A 213 -9.23 -45.40 85.24
N TRP A 214 -9.27 -44.07 85.26
CA TRP A 214 -8.92 -43.29 86.44
C TRP A 214 -9.85 -43.57 87.62
N GLN A 215 -11.17 -43.63 87.40
CA GLN A 215 -12.13 -43.99 88.46
C GLN A 215 -11.91 -45.41 89.03
N VAL A 216 -11.51 -46.37 88.19
CA VAL A 216 -11.19 -47.74 88.64
C VAL A 216 -9.90 -47.77 89.46
N MET A 217 -8.89 -46.99 89.08
CA MET A 217 -7.64 -46.85 89.86
C MET A 217 -7.88 -46.17 91.21
N ASP A 218 -8.75 -45.16 91.28
CA ASP A 218 -9.15 -44.51 92.54
C ASP A 218 -9.88 -45.50 93.45
N LEU A 219 -10.82 -46.30 92.92
CA LEU A 219 -11.52 -47.33 93.69
C LEU A 219 -10.56 -48.42 94.21
N TYR A 220 -9.60 -48.84 93.38
CA TYR A 220 -8.57 -49.81 93.77
C TYR A 220 -7.68 -49.24 94.89
N SER A 221 -7.29 -47.96 94.79
CA SER A 221 -6.51 -47.25 95.80
C SER A 221 -7.27 -47.07 97.13
N ILE A 222 -8.58 -46.87 97.10
CA ILE A 222 -9.44 -46.78 98.31
C ILE A 222 -9.66 -48.17 98.94
N SER A 223 -9.68 -49.25 98.15
CA SER A 223 -9.79 -50.63 98.67
C SER A 223 -8.47 -51.19 99.23
N GLY A 224 -7.35 -50.53 98.92
CA GLY A 224 -5.98 -50.96 99.21
C GLY A 224 -5.41 -50.47 100.53
N SER A 225 -6.11 -50.67 101.65
CA SER A 225 -5.49 -50.62 102.98
C SER A 225 -5.47 -52.02 103.61
N LYS A 226 -4.67 -52.93 103.05
CA LYS A 226 -4.07 -54.08 103.74
C LYS A 226 -2.84 -54.56 102.97
N GLN A 227 -1.66 -54.35 103.57
CA GLN A 227 -0.34 -54.88 103.16
C GLN A 227 -0.42 -56.41 102.93
N PRO A 228 0.36 -57.00 101.99
CA PRO A 228 1.75 -57.35 102.33
C PRO A 228 2.78 -57.41 101.15
N GLN A 229 4.05 -57.29 101.56
CA GLN A 229 5.29 -57.94 101.09
C GLN A 229 5.56 -58.29 99.60
N ALA A 230 6.80 -57.90 99.20
CA ALA A 230 7.67 -58.50 98.18
C ALA A 230 7.42 -58.20 96.68
N GLY A 231 8.16 -57.22 96.17
CA GLY A 231 9.05 -57.38 95.00
C GLY A 231 8.46 -57.31 93.58
N MET A 232 7.24 -57.77 93.32
CA MET A 232 6.69 -57.82 91.95
C MET A 232 5.56 -56.82 91.68
N GLY A 233 4.87 -56.34 92.72
CA GLY A 233 3.74 -55.40 92.56
C GLY A 233 4.12 -53.98 92.14
N VAL A 234 5.31 -53.50 92.55
CA VAL A 234 5.78 -52.13 92.27
C VAL A 234 6.15 -51.94 90.79
N LEU A 235 6.63 -53.00 90.12
CA LEU A 235 6.94 -52.98 88.69
C LEU A 235 5.67 -52.88 87.85
N LEU A 236 4.60 -53.60 88.20
CA LEU A 236 3.32 -53.56 87.51
C LEU A 236 2.63 -52.19 87.67
N SER A 237 2.63 -51.61 88.87
CA SER A 237 2.08 -50.26 89.07
C SER A 237 2.89 -49.19 88.33
N GLY A 238 4.22 -49.32 88.30
CA GLY A 238 5.10 -48.40 87.56
C GLY A 238 4.95 -48.53 86.04
N TRP A 239 4.82 -49.75 85.51
CA TRP A 239 4.59 -49.99 84.08
C TRP A 239 3.26 -49.39 83.62
N VAL A 240 2.18 -49.66 84.36
CA VAL A 240 0.85 -49.12 84.06
C VAL A 240 0.84 -47.60 84.11
N LEU A 241 1.53 -46.97 85.08
CA LEU A 241 1.62 -45.51 85.15
C LEU A 241 2.40 -44.93 83.97
N ASN A 242 3.51 -45.56 83.55
CA ASN A 242 4.34 -45.09 82.44
C ASN A 242 3.63 -45.23 81.10
N GLU A 243 2.84 -46.30 80.93
CA GLU A 243 2.02 -46.56 79.75
C GLU A 243 0.82 -45.59 79.69
N PHE A 244 0.22 -45.26 80.84
CA PHE A 244 -0.79 -44.20 80.96
C PHE A 244 -0.22 -42.83 80.62
N HIS A 245 0.99 -42.51 81.09
CA HIS A 245 1.66 -41.25 80.78
C HIS A 245 2.02 -41.14 79.29
N GLY A 246 2.48 -42.24 78.67
CA GLY A 246 2.72 -42.33 77.23
C GLY A 246 1.46 -42.10 76.39
N MET A 247 0.34 -42.72 76.76
CA MET A 247 -0.96 -42.51 76.10
C MET A 247 -1.49 -41.07 76.24
N VAL A 248 -1.30 -40.44 77.40
CA VAL A 248 -1.70 -39.03 77.61
C VAL A 248 -0.83 -38.08 76.76
N TRP A 249 0.46 -38.35 76.64
CA TRP A 249 1.37 -37.54 75.84
C TRP A 249 1.07 -37.61 74.33
N GLU A 250 0.73 -38.80 73.81
CA GLU A 250 0.30 -39.00 72.42
C GLU A 250 -1.01 -38.26 72.05
N VAL A 251 -1.92 -38.07 73.01
CA VAL A 251 -3.18 -37.34 72.81
C VAL A 251 -2.96 -35.83 72.77
N ILE A 252 -1.94 -35.32 73.47
CA ILE A 252 -1.60 -33.89 73.49
C ILE A 252 -0.85 -33.49 72.21
N ASP A 253 0.03 -34.35 71.68
CA ASP A 253 0.88 -34.04 70.52
C ASP A 253 0.11 -33.98 69.19
N LYS A 254 -1.02 -34.70 69.08
CA LYS A 254 -1.91 -34.67 67.90
C LYS A 254 -2.78 -33.41 67.78
N LYS A 255 -2.66 -32.46 68.72
CA LYS A 255 -3.48 -31.24 68.80
C LYS A 255 -2.72 -29.97 68.39
N HIS A 256 -1.47 -30.08 67.92
CA HIS A 256 -0.61 -28.95 67.53
C HIS A 256 -0.13 -29.03 66.08
#